data_AF-A0A8C0ZY03-F1
#
_entry.id   AF-A0A8C0ZY03-F1
#
_cell.length_a   1.000
_cell.length_b   1.000
_cell.length_c   1.000
_cell.angle_alpha   90.00
_cell.angle_beta   90.00
_cell.angle_gamma   90.00
#
_symmetry.space_group_name_H-M   'P 1'
#
loop_
_entity.id
_entity.type
_entity.pdbx_description
1 polymer ?
#
loop_
_entity_poly.entity_id
_entity_poly.type
_entity_poly.pdbx_seq_one_letter_code
_entity_poly.pdbx_strand_id
1 'polypeptide(L)'
;MIRRHSHSEYKNRKASNHYRINKKNASYIIFVVFYGVFSVLAYLVFWFGCFEQGKVAQTACMSACQHLSTSLMQMLLDSELKQISMGAVQQFNLDVIQCELFASSEPVPGFQGDTLQLAFIDLRQLLDLFMVWDWSTYLADYGQPASKYLRVNPNTALILLEKMKDTSKKNNIFAQFRKNDRDKQKLIETVVKQLRSLVNGMSQHT
;
A
#
# COMPACT_ATOMS: atom_id res chain seq x y z
N MET A 1 -45.05 10.31 30.55
CA MET A 1 -44.28 10.50 29.30
C MET A 1 -42.89 11.01 29.67
N ILE A 2 -41.91 10.13 29.89
CA ILE A 2 -40.50 10.53 30.11
C ILE A 2 -39.63 9.56 29.31
N ARG A 3 -38.95 10.12 28.30
CA ARG A 3 -38.09 9.42 27.33
C ARG A 3 -36.95 8.69 28.05
N ARG A 4 -36.88 7.37 27.84
CA ARG A 4 -35.64 6.60 28.06
C ARG A 4 -34.67 6.91 26.92
N HIS A 5 -33.71 7.79 27.14
CA HIS A 5 -32.55 7.93 26.26
C HIS A 5 -31.51 6.84 26.59
N SER A 6 -31.49 5.81 25.75
CA SER A 6 -30.30 5.19 25.14
C SER A 6 -29.03 5.01 25.99
N HIS A 7 -28.98 3.91 26.75
CA HIS A 7 -27.70 3.32 27.22
C HIS A 7 -26.83 2.76 26.07
N SER A 8 -27.35 2.74 24.83
CA SER A 8 -26.64 2.32 23.61
C SER A 8 -25.78 3.42 22.96
N GLU A 9 -26.00 4.70 23.28
CA GLU A 9 -25.24 5.80 22.65
C GLU A 9 -23.87 6.07 23.32
N TYR A 10 -23.68 5.67 24.57
CA TYR A 10 -22.41 5.88 25.27
C TYR A 10 -21.33 4.83 24.94
N LYS A 11 -21.73 3.60 24.55
CA LYS A 11 -20.78 2.58 24.06
C LYS A 11 -20.38 2.81 22.60
N ASN A 12 -21.26 3.37 21.77
CA ASN A 12 -20.95 3.66 20.37
C ASN A 12 -20.02 4.89 20.20
N ARG A 13 -20.08 5.87 21.11
CA ARG A 13 -19.16 7.03 21.08
C ARG A 13 -17.73 6.71 21.54
N LYS A 14 -17.50 5.68 22.36
CA LYS A 14 -16.14 5.25 22.73
C LYS A 14 -15.48 4.36 21.67
N ALA A 15 -16.27 3.59 20.92
CA ALA A 15 -15.75 2.92 19.71
C ALA A 15 -15.41 3.95 18.63
N SER A 16 -16.32 4.90 18.34
CA SER A 16 -16.11 5.88 17.26
C SER A 16 -15.00 6.93 17.55
N ASN A 17 -14.77 7.30 18.82
CA ASN A 17 -13.70 8.26 19.15
C ASN A 17 -12.32 7.64 19.34
N HIS A 18 -12.20 6.31 19.49
CA HIS A 18 -10.87 5.68 19.53
C HIS A 18 -10.25 5.49 18.14
N TYR A 19 -11.05 5.61 17.07
CA TYR A 19 -10.59 5.67 15.67
C TYR A 19 -10.30 7.10 15.19
N ARG A 20 -10.42 8.10 16.05
CA ARG A 20 -10.05 9.49 15.74
C ARG A 20 -8.60 9.77 16.15
N ILE A 21 -7.69 8.88 15.74
CA ILE A 21 -6.26 9.04 15.95
C ILE A 21 -5.70 9.78 14.73
N ASN A 22 -4.90 10.81 14.99
CA ASN A 22 -4.42 11.82 14.05
C ASN A 22 -4.02 11.26 12.66
N LYS A 23 -4.78 11.63 11.62
CA LYS A 23 -4.51 11.43 10.18
C LYS A 23 -3.15 11.95 9.67
N LYS A 24 -2.29 12.49 10.53
CA LYS A 24 -1.21 13.40 10.14
C LYS A 24 0.19 12.80 10.05
N ASN A 25 0.41 11.53 10.41
CA ASN A 25 1.78 10.97 10.41
C ASN A 25 1.82 9.49 10.03
N ALA A 26 2.95 9.06 9.45
CA ALA A 26 3.28 7.68 9.08
C ALA A 26 3.06 6.64 10.21
N SER A 27 3.02 7.07 11.47
CA SER A 27 2.61 6.24 12.62
C SER A 27 1.18 5.69 12.50
N TYR A 28 0.27 6.37 11.80
CA TYR A 28 -1.09 5.90 11.56
C TYR A 28 -1.13 4.77 10.53
N ILE A 29 -0.29 4.83 9.49
CA ILE A 29 -0.11 3.71 8.55
C ILE A 29 0.43 2.51 9.30
N ILE A 30 1.45 2.67 10.13
CA ILE A 30 2.00 1.58 10.94
C ILE A 30 0.92 0.99 11.88
N PHE A 31 0.10 1.82 12.52
CA PHE A 31 -0.96 1.33 13.43
C PHE A 31 -2.10 0.60 12.69
N VAL A 32 -2.55 1.12 11.55
CA VAL A 32 -3.60 0.51 10.72
C VAL A 32 -3.10 -0.77 10.07
N VAL A 33 -1.85 -0.82 9.63
CA VAL A 33 -1.36 -1.98 8.89
C VAL A 33 -1.01 -3.13 9.85
N PHE A 34 -0.41 -2.85 11.03
CA PHE A 34 -0.05 -3.89 12.00
C PHE A 34 -1.26 -4.49 12.75
N TYR A 35 -2.23 -3.66 13.17
CA TYR A 35 -3.42 -4.16 13.90
C TYR A 35 -4.62 -4.43 12.98
N GLY A 36 -4.77 -3.66 11.90
CA GLY A 36 -5.91 -3.77 10.99
C GLY A 36 -5.78 -4.92 10.00
N VAL A 37 -4.63 -5.10 9.34
CA VAL A 37 -4.47 -6.19 8.35
C VAL A 37 -4.49 -7.55 9.04
N PHE A 38 -3.79 -7.74 10.16
CA PHE A 38 -3.88 -8.98 10.93
C PHE A 38 -5.29 -9.27 11.44
N SER A 39 -6.01 -8.27 11.95
CA SER A 39 -7.39 -8.45 12.39
C SER A 39 -8.34 -8.75 11.23
N VAL A 40 -8.13 -8.15 10.06
CA VAL A 40 -8.93 -8.40 8.85
C VAL A 40 -8.63 -9.78 8.29
N LEU A 41 -7.35 -10.19 8.20
CA LEU A 41 -6.98 -11.54 7.76
C LEU A 41 -7.51 -12.59 8.74
N ALA A 42 -7.38 -12.39 10.05
CA ALA A 42 -7.94 -13.30 11.05
C ALA A 42 -9.48 -13.37 11.00
N TYR A 43 -10.14 -12.22 10.77
CA TYR A 43 -11.59 -12.17 10.58
C TYR A 43 -12.03 -12.86 9.28
N LEU A 44 -11.26 -12.71 8.20
CA LEU A 44 -11.50 -13.39 6.93
C LEU A 44 -11.32 -14.91 7.08
N VAL A 45 -10.25 -15.37 7.74
CA VAL A 45 -10.06 -16.80 8.08
C VAL A 45 -11.24 -17.33 8.89
N PHE A 46 -11.67 -16.59 9.93
CA PHE A 46 -12.81 -16.98 10.75
C PHE A 46 -14.13 -16.99 9.96
N TRP A 47 -14.35 -16.00 9.08
CA TRP A 47 -15.55 -15.91 8.24
C TRP A 47 -15.58 -17.02 7.16
N PHE A 48 -14.44 -17.34 6.56
CA PHE A 48 -14.35 -18.42 5.57
C PHE A 48 -14.45 -19.81 6.21
N GLY A 49 -13.92 -20.00 7.42
CA GLY A 49 -14.12 -21.23 8.18
C GLY A 49 -15.59 -21.53 8.52
N CYS A 50 -16.45 -20.50 8.51
CA CYS A 50 -17.89 -20.64 8.71
C CYS A 50 -18.68 -20.96 7.43
N PHE A 51 -18.09 -20.81 6.24
CA PHE A 51 -18.77 -21.08 4.97
C PHE A 51 -18.41 -22.48 4.47
N GLU A 52 -19.39 -23.39 4.49
CA GLU A 52 -19.28 -24.66 3.78
C GLU A 52 -19.15 -24.43 2.26
N GLN A 53 -18.38 -25.32 1.63
CA GLN A 53 -17.57 -25.04 0.45
C GLN A 53 -18.37 -24.67 -0.82
N GLY A 54 -17.80 -23.78 -1.65
CA GLY A 54 -18.29 -23.53 -3.00
C GLY A 54 -17.72 -22.28 -3.67
N LYS A 55 -18.18 -22.02 -4.90
CA LYS A 55 -17.82 -20.83 -5.70
C LYS A 55 -18.10 -19.50 -4.97
N VAL A 56 -19.06 -19.48 -4.05
CA VAL A 56 -19.41 -18.28 -3.26
C VAL A 56 -18.27 -17.89 -2.32
N ALA A 57 -17.66 -18.86 -1.63
CA ALA A 57 -16.53 -18.60 -0.74
C ALA A 57 -15.30 -18.14 -1.55
N GLN A 58 -15.06 -18.73 -2.72
CA GLN A 58 -13.99 -18.30 -3.63
C GLN A 58 -14.20 -16.86 -4.12
N THR A 59 -15.39 -16.52 -4.61
CA THR A 59 -15.69 -15.16 -5.06
C THR A 59 -15.57 -14.17 -3.91
N ALA A 60 -16.08 -14.49 -2.72
CA ALA A 60 -15.96 -13.64 -1.54
C ALA A 60 -14.49 -13.42 -1.13
N CYS A 61 -13.67 -14.48 -1.16
CA CYS A 61 -12.24 -14.40 -0.87
C CYS A 61 -11.48 -13.57 -1.90
N MET A 62 -11.76 -13.77 -3.20
CA MET A 62 -11.17 -12.98 -4.27
C MET A 62 -11.55 -11.50 -4.13
N SER A 63 -12.83 -11.20 -3.91
CA SER A 63 -13.31 -9.83 -3.69
C SER A 63 -12.68 -9.20 -2.44
N ALA A 64 -12.53 -9.96 -1.36
CA ALA A 64 -11.87 -9.47 -0.15
C ALA A 64 -10.39 -9.15 -0.40
N CYS A 65 -9.65 -10.01 -1.09
CA CYS A 65 -8.23 -9.78 -1.40
C CYS A 65 -8.05 -8.60 -2.36
N GLN A 66 -8.90 -8.48 -3.38
CA GLN A 66 -8.91 -7.32 -4.29
C GLN A 66 -9.23 -6.02 -3.56
N HIS A 67 -10.23 -6.05 -2.67
CA HIS A 67 -10.58 -4.89 -1.86
C HIS A 67 -9.41 -4.50 -0.95
N LEU A 68 -8.80 -5.47 -0.26
CA LEU A 68 -7.65 -5.24 0.59
C LEU A 68 -6.48 -4.62 -0.18
N SER A 69 -6.11 -5.19 -1.32
CA SER A 69 -5.06 -4.65 -2.21
C SER A 69 -5.36 -3.22 -2.64
N THR A 70 -6.59 -2.95 -3.08
CA THR A 70 -7.04 -1.62 -3.50
C THR A 70 -6.98 -0.61 -2.35
N SER A 71 -7.46 -1.00 -1.17
CA SER A 71 -7.43 -0.15 0.03
C SER A 71 -6.01 0.15 0.49
N LEU A 72 -5.12 -0.86 0.45
CA LEU A 72 -3.69 -0.69 0.76
C LEU A 72 -3.02 0.30 -0.21
N MET A 73 -3.29 0.19 -1.51
CA MET A 73 -2.81 1.15 -2.52
C MET A 73 -3.36 2.55 -2.27
N GLN A 74 -4.66 2.68 -2.01
CA GLN A 74 -5.29 3.97 -1.73
C GLN A 74 -4.72 4.64 -0.47
N MET A 75 -4.41 3.87 0.57
CA MET A 75 -3.77 4.41 1.78
C MET A 75 -2.38 5.00 1.50
N LEU A 76 -1.58 4.37 0.62
CA LEU A 76 -0.28 4.93 0.22
C LEU A 76 -0.42 6.21 -0.61
N LEU A 77 -1.46 6.29 -1.43
CA LEU A 77 -1.68 7.39 -2.37
C LEU A 77 -2.59 8.50 -1.84
N ASP A 78 -3.16 8.34 -0.65
CA ASP A 78 -4.10 9.28 -0.01
C ASP A 78 -3.53 10.71 0.00
N SER A 79 -4.30 11.69 -0.48
CA SER A 79 -3.89 13.10 -0.58
C SER A 79 -3.61 13.73 0.79
N GLU A 80 -4.24 13.25 1.85
CA GLU A 80 -4.00 13.69 3.24
C GLU A 80 -2.64 13.19 3.77
N LEU A 81 -2.12 12.08 3.22
CA LEU A 81 -0.81 11.55 3.55
C LEU A 81 0.30 12.37 2.86
N LYS A 82 0.77 13.43 3.51
CA LYS A 82 1.76 14.33 2.89
C LYS A 82 3.18 13.74 2.80
N GLN A 83 3.55 12.89 3.76
CA GLN A 83 4.91 12.37 3.86
C GLN A 83 4.91 10.92 4.33
N ILE A 84 5.82 10.12 3.76
CA ILE A 84 6.06 8.75 4.16
C ILE A 84 7.58 8.52 4.31
N SER A 85 7.98 7.90 5.41
CA SER A 85 9.39 7.55 5.64
C SER A 85 9.71 6.22 5.00
N MET A 86 10.99 5.98 4.65
CA MET A 86 11.42 4.68 4.15
C MET A 86 11.08 3.53 5.12
N GLY A 87 11.21 3.74 6.43
CA GLY A 87 10.83 2.75 7.44
C GLY A 87 9.35 2.39 7.42
N ALA A 88 8.46 3.35 7.13
CA ALA A 88 7.03 3.07 6.97
C ALA A 88 6.74 2.26 5.70
N VAL A 89 7.45 2.53 4.59
CA VAL A 89 7.34 1.73 3.36
C VAL A 89 7.87 0.31 3.57
N GLN A 90 8.97 0.15 4.32
CA GLN A 90 9.50 -1.18 4.69
C GLN A 90 8.50 -1.98 5.51
N GLN A 91 7.85 -1.35 6.50
CA GLN A 91 6.82 -2.01 7.29
C GLN A 91 5.62 -2.42 6.43
N PHE A 92 5.13 -1.51 5.59
CA PHE A 92 4.07 -1.79 4.64
C PHE A 92 4.41 -2.96 3.70
N ASN A 93 5.68 -3.08 3.27
CA ASN A 93 6.13 -4.23 2.48
C ASN A 93 6.05 -5.55 3.27
N LEU A 94 6.38 -5.57 4.56
CA LEU A 94 6.19 -6.77 5.38
C LEU A 94 4.71 -7.15 5.50
N ASP A 95 3.83 -6.16 5.59
CA ASP A 95 2.39 -6.40 5.72
C ASP A 95 1.76 -6.90 4.41
N VAL A 96 2.23 -6.43 3.25
CA VAL A 96 1.87 -6.99 1.94
C VAL A 96 2.37 -8.44 1.82
N ILE A 97 3.59 -8.74 2.27
CA ILE A 97 4.09 -10.12 2.31
C ILE A 97 3.17 -11.02 3.14
N GLN A 98 2.61 -10.55 4.26
CA GLN A 98 1.63 -11.32 5.02
C GLN A 98 0.33 -11.58 4.25
N CYS A 99 -0.12 -10.62 3.44
CA CYS A 99 -1.28 -10.82 2.58
C CYS A 99 -0.99 -11.84 1.47
N GLU A 100 0.21 -11.81 0.89
CA GLU A 100 0.68 -12.79 -0.10
C GLU A 100 0.79 -14.19 0.53
N LEU A 101 1.32 -14.30 1.75
CA LEU A 101 1.38 -15.55 2.50
C LEU A 101 -0.02 -16.11 2.78
N PHE A 102 -0.97 -15.26 3.19
CA PHE A 102 -2.37 -15.66 3.33
C PHE A 102 -2.96 -16.13 1.99
N ALA A 103 -2.70 -15.44 0.88
CA ALA A 103 -3.18 -15.84 -0.43
C ALA A 103 -2.58 -17.20 -0.86
N SER A 104 -1.33 -17.48 -0.47
CA SER A 104 -0.62 -18.73 -0.75
C SER A 104 -1.03 -19.89 0.17
N SER A 105 -1.64 -19.61 1.32
CA SER A 105 -2.05 -20.65 2.29
C SER A 105 -3.35 -21.35 1.92
N GLU A 106 -3.84 -21.16 0.69
CA GLU A 106 -5.09 -21.71 0.17
C GLU A 106 -6.29 -21.47 1.13
N PRO A 107 -6.63 -20.19 1.41
CA PRO A 107 -7.61 -19.85 2.45
C PRO A 107 -9.03 -20.35 2.13
N VAL A 108 -9.31 -20.60 0.85
CA VAL A 108 -10.51 -21.30 0.37
C VAL A 108 -10.09 -22.33 -0.67
N PRO A 109 -10.51 -23.60 -0.56
CA PRO A 109 -10.18 -24.63 -1.54
C PRO A 109 -10.70 -24.30 -2.96
N GLY A 110 -9.96 -24.76 -3.97
CA GLY A 110 -10.39 -24.74 -5.38
C GLY A 110 -10.04 -23.47 -6.16
N PHE A 111 -9.21 -22.58 -5.62
CA PHE A 111 -8.48 -21.63 -6.45
C PHE A 111 -7.44 -22.35 -7.32
N GLN A 112 -7.21 -21.85 -8.52
CA GLN A 112 -6.18 -22.39 -9.42
C GLN A 112 -4.84 -21.69 -9.16
N GLY A 113 -3.82 -22.43 -8.70
CA GLY A 113 -2.45 -21.94 -8.54
C GLY A 113 -2.36 -20.57 -7.86
N ASP A 114 -1.60 -19.64 -8.46
CA ASP A 114 -1.31 -18.32 -7.89
C ASP A 114 -2.41 -17.26 -8.14
N THR A 115 -3.63 -17.66 -8.52
CA THR A 115 -4.70 -16.71 -8.89
C THR A 115 -4.98 -15.68 -7.80
N LEU A 116 -4.99 -16.08 -6.53
CA LEU A 116 -5.27 -15.16 -5.43
C LEU A 116 -4.11 -14.19 -5.16
N GLN A 117 -2.88 -14.62 -5.44
CA GLN A 117 -1.69 -13.77 -5.34
C GLN A 117 -1.69 -12.67 -6.40
N LEU A 118 -2.33 -12.90 -7.57
CA LEU A 118 -2.51 -11.87 -8.60
C LEU A 118 -3.29 -10.65 -8.10
N ALA A 119 -4.06 -10.74 -7.01
CA ALA A 119 -4.70 -9.58 -6.41
C ALA A 119 -3.69 -8.57 -5.84
N PHE A 120 -2.49 -9.02 -5.44
CA PHE A 120 -1.47 -8.19 -4.78
C PHE A 120 -0.29 -7.84 -5.68
N ILE A 121 -0.23 -8.38 -6.90
CA ILE A 121 0.92 -8.23 -7.80
C ILE A 121 1.26 -6.76 -8.13
N ASP A 122 0.26 -5.89 -8.25
CA ASP A 122 0.47 -4.46 -8.53
C ASP A 122 1.17 -3.77 -7.35
N LEU A 123 0.76 -4.08 -6.12
CA LEU A 123 1.44 -3.61 -4.90
C LEU A 123 2.84 -4.20 -4.77
N ARG A 124 3.00 -5.50 -5.04
CA ARG A 124 4.29 -6.20 -4.96
C ARG A 124 5.31 -5.58 -5.89
N GLN A 125 4.95 -5.33 -7.16
CA GLN A 125 5.85 -4.71 -8.13
C GLN A 125 6.19 -3.26 -7.74
N LEU A 126 5.20 -2.49 -7.27
CA LEU A 126 5.43 -1.12 -6.79
C LEU A 126 6.41 -1.12 -5.62
N LEU A 127 6.17 -1.94 -4.60
CA LEU A 127 7.03 -2.01 -3.43
C LEU A 127 8.43 -2.52 -3.76
N ASP A 128 8.55 -3.53 -4.64
CA ASP A 128 9.85 -4.04 -5.09
C ASP A 128 10.70 -2.92 -5.73
N LEU A 129 10.09 -2.09 -6.59
CA LEU A 129 10.78 -0.94 -7.19
C LEU A 129 11.34 0.01 -6.13
N PHE A 130 10.58 0.26 -5.06
CA PHE A 130 11.00 1.16 -3.97
C PHE A 130 11.96 0.51 -2.96
N MET A 131 11.90 -0.81 -2.78
CA MET A 131 12.81 -1.56 -1.90
C MET A 131 14.18 -1.76 -2.55
N VAL A 132 14.19 -2.17 -3.83
CA VAL A 132 15.41 -2.41 -4.62
C VAL A 132 15.99 -1.10 -5.17
N TRP A 133 15.15 -0.08 -5.35
CA TRP A 133 15.50 1.23 -5.92
C TRP A 133 15.92 1.17 -7.40
N ASP A 134 15.33 0.25 -8.16
CA ASP A 134 15.71 -0.10 -9.54
C ASP A 134 15.08 0.81 -10.61
N TRP A 135 15.19 2.12 -10.41
CA TRP A 135 14.60 3.12 -11.30
C TRP A 135 15.19 3.12 -12.72
N SER A 136 16.46 2.72 -12.86
CA SER A 136 17.13 2.58 -14.16
C SER A 136 16.41 1.55 -15.04
N THR A 137 16.17 0.36 -14.50
CA THR A 137 15.49 -0.73 -15.23
C THR A 137 14.05 -0.36 -15.50
N TYR A 138 13.34 0.20 -14.49
CA TYR A 138 11.95 0.65 -14.67
C TYR A 138 11.79 1.64 -15.82
N LEU A 139 12.66 2.65 -15.91
CA LEU A 139 12.58 3.69 -16.93
C LEU A 139 13.05 3.22 -18.30
N ALA A 140 14.08 2.37 -18.37
CA ALA A 140 14.59 1.84 -19.62
C ALA A 140 13.61 0.87 -20.29
N ASP A 141 12.97 0.02 -19.48
CA ASP A 141 12.07 -1.03 -19.95
C ASP A 141 10.60 -0.59 -19.92
N TYR A 142 10.30 0.68 -19.64
CA TYR A 142 8.92 1.16 -19.53
C TYR A 142 8.17 0.96 -20.85
N GLY A 143 7.00 0.31 -20.78
CA GLY A 143 6.17 -0.01 -21.94
C GLY A 143 6.58 -1.28 -22.71
N GLN A 144 7.67 -1.95 -22.31
CA GLN A 144 8.06 -3.23 -22.91
C GLN A 144 7.23 -4.39 -22.31
N PRO A 145 6.81 -5.38 -23.11
CA PRO A 145 5.98 -6.50 -22.63
C PRO A 145 6.71 -7.42 -21.65
N ALA A 146 8.05 -7.44 -21.68
CA ALA A 146 8.90 -8.22 -20.78
C ALA A 146 9.41 -7.40 -19.57
N SER A 147 8.88 -6.19 -19.34
CA SER A 147 9.32 -5.33 -18.24
C SER A 147 9.03 -5.95 -16.89
N LYS A 148 10.03 -6.00 -16.00
CA LYS A 148 9.89 -6.50 -14.62
C LYS A 148 8.78 -5.77 -13.85
N TYR A 149 8.61 -4.49 -14.13
CA TYR A 149 7.71 -3.57 -13.43
C TYR A 149 6.52 -3.15 -14.30
N LEU A 150 6.09 -4.04 -15.21
CA LEU A 150 5.02 -3.80 -16.20
C LEU A 150 3.74 -3.22 -15.59
N ARG A 151 3.40 -3.57 -14.34
CA ARG A 151 2.14 -3.17 -13.68
C ARG A 151 2.27 -1.89 -12.86
N VAL A 152 3.48 -1.35 -12.72
CA VAL A 152 3.71 -0.11 -11.99
C VAL A 152 3.28 1.06 -12.87
N ASN A 153 2.25 1.78 -12.44
CA ASN A 153 1.83 3.01 -13.11
C ASN A 153 2.79 4.17 -12.76
N PRO A 154 3.30 4.94 -13.74
CA PRO A 154 4.21 6.06 -13.49
C PRO A 154 3.63 7.14 -12.57
N ASN A 155 2.31 7.38 -12.64
CA ASN A 155 1.64 8.37 -11.78
C ASN A 155 1.63 7.91 -10.32
N THR A 156 1.33 6.62 -10.10
CA THR A 156 1.37 6.00 -8.77
C THR A 156 2.77 6.06 -8.18
N ALA A 157 3.79 5.67 -8.96
CA ALA A 157 5.19 5.74 -8.55
C ALA A 157 5.63 7.18 -8.24
N LEU A 158 5.22 8.15 -9.06
CA LEU A 158 5.51 9.57 -8.85
C LEU A 158 4.93 10.07 -7.53
N ILE A 159 3.65 9.82 -7.26
CA ILE A 159 2.97 10.25 -6.03
C ILE A 159 3.70 9.71 -4.79
N LEU A 160 4.03 8.42 -4.78
CA LEU A 160 4.74 7.79 -3.67
C LEU A 160 6.16 8.35 -3.50
N LEU A 161 6.90 8.54 -4.59
CA LEU A 161 8.24 9.11 -4.58
C LEU A 161 8.26 10.54 -4.03
N GLU A 162 7.24 11.34 -4.34
CA GLU A 162 7.10 12.70 -3.82
C GLU A 162 6.82 12.73 -2.32
N LYS A 163 5.94 11.86 -1.82
CA LYS A 163 5.69 11.69 -0.38
C LYS A 163 6.97 11.26 0.36
N MET A 164 7.86 10.52 -0.28
CA MET A 164 9.14 10.11 0.31
C MET A 164 10.20 11.21 0.28
N LYS A 165 10.20 12.07 -0.76
CA LYS A 165 11.20 13.12 -0.96
C LYS A 165 11.22 14.17 0.16
N ASP A 166 10.07 14.51 0.73
CA ASP A 166 10.03 15.59 1.73
C ASP A 166 10.47 15.17 3.14
N THR A 167 10.63 13.86 3.40
CA THR A 167 11.15 13.35 4.68
C THR A 167 12.65 13.63 4.84
N SER A 168 13.42 13.71 3.75
CA SER A 168 14.89 13.89 3.80
C SER A 168 15.34 15.31 4.18
N LYS A 169 14.51 16.34 3.96
CA LYS A 169 14.86 17.74 4.22
C LYS A 169 15.02 18.08 5.71
N LYS A 170 14.48 17.27 6.64
CA LYS A 170 14.54 17.55 8.09
C LYS A 170 15.81 17.07 8.80
N ASN A 171 16.63 16.20 8.21
CA ASN A 171 17.80 15.62 8.88
C ASN A 171 19.09 16.46 8.74
N ASN A 172 18.99 17.79 8.88
CA ASN A 172 20.05 18.76 8.57
C ASN A 172 21.27 18.78 9.51
N ILE A 173 21.50 17.76 10.34
CA ILE A 173 22.45 17.81 11.47
C ILE A 173 23.79 17.09 11.19
N PHE A 174 23.89 16.27 10.13
CA PHE A 174 25.14 15.58 9.77
C PHE A 174 25.53 15.82 8.31
N ALA A 175 26.09 17.00 8.03
CA ALA A 175 26.50 17.40 6.68
C ALA A 175 27.81 16.76 6.19
N GLN A 176 28.59 16.12 7.07
CA GLN A 176 29.96 15.68 6.78
C GLN A 176 30.06 14.27 6.17
N PHE A 177 28.97 13.49 6.15
CA PHE A 177 28.90 12.12 5.58
C PHE A 177 28.16 12.04 4.22
N ARG A 178 27.85 13.17 3.57
CA ARG A 178 26.77 13.29 2.55
C ARG A 178 27.18 13.23 1.07
N LYS A 179 28.20 12.49 0.65
CA LYS A 179 28.41 12.32 -0.81
C LYS A 179 27.30 11.44 -1.41
N ASN A 180 27.03 10.29 -0.78
CA ASN A 180 25.98 9.36 -1.21
C ASN A 180 24.56 9.93 -1.08
N ASP A 181 24.25 10.68 -0.02
CA ASP A 181 22.93 11.32 0.13
C ASP A 181 22.67 12.38 -0.93
N ARG A 182 23.69 13.15 -1.30
CA ARG A 182 23.57 14.18 -2.34
C ARG A 182 23.35 13.55 -3.72
N ASP A 183 24.07 12.49 -4.05
CA ASP A 183 23.91 11.79 -5.33
C ASP A 183 22.56 11.04 -5.38
N LYS A 184 22.10 10.48 -4.26
CA LYS A 184 20.75 9.92 -4.13
C LYS A 184 19.67 10.98 -4.31
N GLN A 185 19.85 12.17 -3.75
CA GLN A 185 18.90 13.28 -3.91
C GLN A 185 18.84 13.77 -5.37
N LYS A 186 19.99 13.85 -6.06
CA LYS A 186 20.03 14.16 -7.50
C LYS A 186 19.34 13.09 -8.32
N LEU A 187 19.55 11.81 -8.00
CA LEU A 187 18.88 10.70 -8.66
C LEU A 187 17.36 10.80 -8.49
N ILE A 188 16.86 11.06 -7.27
CA ILE A 188 15.44 11.28 -7.01
C ILE A 188 14.89 12.42 -7.86
N GLU A 189 15.59 13.55 -7.94
CA GLU A 189 15.15 14.70 -8.75
C GLU A 189 15.08 14.38 -10.24
N THR A 190 16.07 13.64 -10.77
CA THR A 190 16.07 13.17 -12.16
C THR A 190 14.91 12.21 -12.42
N VAL A 191 14.71 11.22 -11.55
CA VAL A 191 13.62 10.25 -11.67
C VAL A 191 12.26 10.95 -11.62
N VAL A 192 12.05 11.89 -10.70
CA VAL A 192 10.79 12.67 -10.62
C VAL A 192 10.54 13.44 -11.92
N LYS A 193 11.56 14.06 -12.52
CA LYS A 193 11.42 14.77 -13.81
C LYS A 193 11.04 13.80 -14.93
N GLN A 194 11.69 12.65 -15.01
CA GLN A 194 11.40 11.63 -16.02
C GLN A 194 10.01 11.05 -15.85
N LEU A 195 9.60 10.70 -14.63
CA LEU A 195 8.25 10.22 -14.32
C LEU A 195 7.19 11.27 -14.69
N ARG A 196 7.40 12.55 -14.38
CA ARG A 196 6.48 13.62 -14.80
C ARG A 196 6.37 13.73 -16.31
N SER A 197 7.47 13.59 -17.04
CA SER A 197 7.46 13.55 -18.50
C SER A 197 6.66 12.37 -19.04
N LEU A 198 6.82 11.18 -18.46
CA LEU A 198 6.06 9.98 -18.83
C LEU A 198 4.57 10.17 -18.55
N VAL A 199 4.21 10.69 -17.37
CA VAL A 199 2.81 10.97 -17.01
C VAL A 199 2.17 11.96 -17.97
N ASN A 200 2.87 13.07 -18.29
CA ASN A 200 2.35 14.07 -19.21
C ASN A 200 2.27 13.58 -20.66
N GLY A 201 3.19 12.69 -21.07
CA GLY A 201 3.16 12.05 -22.39
C GLY A 201 1.99 11.08 -22.56
N MET A 202 1.58 10.39 -21.48
CA MET A 202 0.38 9.54 -21.49
C MET A 202 -0.91 10.34 -21.63
N SER A 203 -0.98 11.55 -21.04
CA SER A 203 -2.15 12.44 -21.11
C SER A 203 -2.47 12.97 -22.50
N GLN A 204 -1.55 12.87 -23.46
CA GLN A 204 -1.68 13.37 -24.83
C GLN A 204 -2.19 12.29 -25.82
N HIS A 205 -2.39 11.05 -25.35
CA HIS A 205 -2.80 9.91 -26.18
C HIS A 205 -4.19 9.36 -25.82
N THR A 206 -4.99 10.11 -25.06
CA THR A 206 -6.42 9.84 -24.82
C THR A 206 -7.26 10.83 -25.62
#